data_AF-A0AA87RII2-F1
#
_entry.id   AF-A0AA87RII2-F1
#
_cell.length_a   1.000
_cell.length_b   1.000
_cell.length_c   1.000
_cell.angle_alpha   90.00
_cell.angle_beta   90.00
_cell.angle_gamma   90.00
#
_symmetry.space_group_name_H-M   'P 1'
#
loop_
_entity.id
_entity.type
_entity.pdbx_description
1 polymer ?
#
loop_
_entity_poly.entity_id
_entity_poly.type
_entity_poly.pdbx_seq_one_letter_code
_entity_poly.pdbx_strand_id
1 'polypeptide(L)'
;MSIPSAPPVGQPLPGASFGLAVKRFFQGYVAFSGRASRSEFWWAYLFLSLVTLVPVALMMLAMFGMFAGMIAAAAAADEAALLAAVTAGTGGVMLLSGLVLVVALPLLLPTYAVMWRRLQDGGFHGAWALLSLAGLAIVPTIMCILPARPEGIRFDPAYRAQLAAQHWYSQPGYGQQGYGQPTYGQPAYASPAQGPYGQPGAQPAAQPGVPGA
;
A
#
# COMPACT_ATOMS: atom_id res chain seq x y z
N MET A 1 -5.18 16.18 22.59
CA MET A 1 -5.03 16.34 21.13
C MET A 1 -5.71 15.13 20.48
N SER A 2 -6.96 15.29 20.04
CA SER A 2 -7.72 14.21 19.39
C SER A 2 -7.06 13.93 18.05
N ILE A 3 -6.50 12.74 17.89
CA ILE A 3 -6.06 12.25 16.59
C ILE A 3 -7.34 12.19 15.73
N PRO A 4 -7.45 12.93 14.61
CA PRO A 4 -8.57 12.72 13.70
C PRO A 4 -8.62 11.23 13.40
N SER A 5 -9.80 10.61 13.54
CA SER A 5 -9.97 9.18 13.30
C SER A 5 -9.43 8.88 11.91
N ALA A 6 -8.38 8.05 11.84
CA ALA A 6 -7.79 7.70 10.56
C ALA A 6 -8.90 7.10 9.66
N PRO A 7 -8.96 7.48 8.37
CA PRO A 7 -9.97 6.98 7.47
C PRO A 7 -9.93 5.45 7.45
N PRO A 8 -11.05 4.75 7.20
CA PRO A 8 -11.07 3.29 7.13
C PRO A 8 -10.05 2.72 6.13
N VAL A 9 -9.68 1.45 6.29
CA VAL A 9 -8.87 0.74 5.29
C VAL A 9 -9.63 0.74 3.95
N GLY A 10 -8.91 1.02 2.87
CA GLY A 10 -9.50 1.16 1.53
C GLY A 10 -9.84 2.59 1.14
N GLN A 11 -9.65 3.58 2.03
CA GLN A 11 -9.54 4.98 1.66
C GLN A 11 -8.08 5.45 1.73
N PRO A 12 -7.66 6.38 0.86
CA PRO A 12 -6.27 6.84 0.84
C PRO A 12 -6.00 7.68 2.09
N LEU A 13 -4.83 7.48 2.71
CA LEU A 13 -4.34 8.29 3.82
C LEU A 13 -3.07 9.06 3.42
N PRO A 14 -3.19 10.24 2.78
CA PRO A 14 -2.04 11.08 2.48
C PRO A 14 -1.30 11.47 3.77
N GLY A 15 0.04 11.46 3.74
CA GLY A 15 0.85 11.86 4.90
C GLY A 15 0.86 10.84 6.05
N ALA A 16 0.60 9.56 5.76
CA ALA A 16 0.68 8.50 6.76
C ALA A 16 2.07 8.47 7.43
N SER A 17 2.11 8.32 8.75
CA SER A 17 3.34 8.02 9.48
C SER A 17 3.67 6.53 9.37
N PHE A 18 4.94 6.17 9.62
CA PHE A 18 5.42 4.79 9.52
C PHE A 18 4.56 3.79 10.30
N GLY A 19 4.38 4.00 11.61
CA GLY A 19 3.62 3.07 12.45
C GLY A 19 2.15 2.95 12.04
N LEU A 20 1.54 4.04 11.57
CA LEU A 20 0.17 4.03 11.08
C LEU A 20 0.04 3.26 9.77
N ALA A 21 1.01 3.40 8.86
CA ALA A 21 1.07 2.63 7.63
C ALA A 21 1.25 1.13 7.90
N VAL A 22 2.14 0.75 8.82
CA VAL A 22 2.33 -0.66 9.22
C VAL A 22 1.05 -1.22 9.86
N LYS A 23 0.37 -0.45 10.71
CA LYS A 23 -0.93 -0.84 11.26
C LYS A 23 -1.96 -1.09 10.15
N ARG A 24 -2.08 -0.18 9.18
CA ARG A 24 -3.00 -0.32 8.04
C ARG A 24 -2.63 -1.46 7.10
N PHE A 25 -1.35 -1.75 6.96
CA PHE A 25 -0.84 -2.89 6.20
C PHE A 25 -1.40 -4.20 6.73
N PHE A 26 -1.32 -4.42 8.04
CA PHE A 26 -1.90 -5.61 8.68
C PHE A 26 -3.42 -5.56 8.80
N GLN A 27 -4.04 -4.38 8.98
CA GLN A 27 -5.52 -4.28 8.96
C GLN A 27 -6.11 -4.59 7.58
N GLY A 28 -5.38 -4.28 6.50
CA GLY A 28 -5.77 -4.56 5.12
C GLY A 28 -5.23 -5.87 4.56
N TYR A 29 -4.97 -6.87 5.42
CA TYR A 29 -4.21 -8.07 5.07
C TYR A 29 -4.72 -8.82 3.82
N VAL A 30 -6.04 -8.91 3.64
CA VAL A 30 -6.70 -9.49 2.46
C VAL A 30 -7.63 -8.48 1.76
N ALA A 31 -7.38 -7.18 1.93
CA ALA A 31 -8.23 -6.13 1.37
C ALA A 31 -7.81 -5.76 -0.06
N PHE A 32 -8.34 -6.48 -1.05
CA PHE A 32 -8.10 -6.27 -2.50
C PHE A 32 -9.09 -5.27 -3.14
N SER A 33 -9.54 -4.26 -2.38
CA SER A 33 -10.37 -3.19 -2.90
C SER A 33 -10.10 -1.90 -2.16
N GLY A 34 -10.31 -0.79 -2.86
CA GLY A 34 -10.11 0.55 -2.34
C GLY A 34 -8.74 1.10 -2.70
N ARG A 35 -8.40 2.22 -2.07
CA ARG A 35 -7.21 2.99 -2.39
C ARG A 35 -6.23 2.99 -1.23
N ALA A 36 -4.96 3.09 -1.58
CA ALA A 36 -3.86 3.34 -0.65
C ALA A 36 -3.04 4.51 -1.17
N SER A 37 -2.71 5.45 -0.30
CA SER A 37 -1.88 6.60 -0.68
C SER A 37 -0.43 6.19 -0.94
N ARG A 38 0.35 7.07 -1.58
CA ARG A 38 1.79 6.90 -1.76
C ARG A 38 2.52 6.65 -0.44
N SER A 39 2.27 7.48 0.58
CA SER A 39 2.94 7.35 1.88
C SER A 39 2.58 6.04 2.58
N GLU A 40 1.31 5.60 2.50
CA GLU A 40 0.90 4.31 3.07
C GLU A 40 1.65 3.15 2.40
N PHE A 41 1.77 3.18 1.07
CA PHE A 41 2.49 2.16 0.31
C PHE A 41 3.99 2.16 0.59
N TRP A 42 4.66 3.32 0.52
CA TRP A 42 6.12 3.38 0.68
C TRP A 42 6.59 3.04 2.08
N TRP A 43 5.82 3.40 3.12
CA TRP A 43 6.14 2.95 4.48
C TRP A 43 5.95 1.45 4.67
N ALA A 44 4.91 0.87 4.08
CA ALA A 44 4.73 -0.59 4.08
C ALA A 44 5.87 -1.29 3.32
N TYR A 45 6.29 -0.73 2.18
CA TYR A 45 7.42 -1.23 1.39
C TYR A 45 8.74 -1.17 2.17
N LEU A 46 8.99 -0.07 2.89
CA LEU A 46 10.15 0.06 3.76
C LEU A 46 10.11 -0.95 4.92
N PHE A 47 8.96 -1.12 5.56
CA PHE A 47 8.77 -2.16 6.59
C PHE A 47 9.10 -3.55 6.05
N LEU A 48 8.55 -3.91 4.89
CA LEU A 48 8.84 -5.19 4.22
C LEU A 48 10.32 -5.35 3.92
N SER A 49 10.94 -4.31 3.37
CA SER A 49 12.37 -4.30 3.06
C SER A 49 13.22 -4.59 4.31
N LEU A 50 12.92 -3.94 5.44
CA LEU A 50 13.62 -4.17 6.71
C LEU A 50 13.42 -5.58 7.26
N VAL A 51 12.19 -6.11 7.19
CA VAL A 51 11.89 -7.48 7.65
C VAL A 51 12.63 -8.51 6.82
N THR A 52 12.74 -8.32 5.50
CA THR A 52 13.46 -9.24 4.61
C THR A 52 14.98 -9.06 4.61
N LEU A 53 15.49 -7.91 5.05
CA LEU A 53 16.91 -7.58 5.01
C LEU A 53 17.75 -8.55 5.83
N VAL A 54 17.35 -8.83 7.07
CA VAL A 54 18.12 -9.68 7.99
C VAL A 54 18.22 -11.13 7.49
N PRO A 55 17.11 -11.81 7.13
CA PRO A 55 17.20 -13.16 6.58
C PRO A 55 18.03 -13.24 5.29
N VAL A 56 17.89 -12.27 4.39
CA VAL A 56 18.67 -12.22 3.15
C VAL A 56 20.16 -12.02 3.43
N ALA A 57 20.52 -11.12 4.36
CA ALA A 57 21.92 -10.91 4.74
C ALA A 57 22.55 -12.17 5.35
N LEU A 58 21.82 -12.88 6.22
CA LEU A 58 22.28 -14.15 6.78
C LEU A 58 22.46 -15.23 5.70
N MET A 59 21.54 -15.30 4.74
CA MET A 59 21.64 -16.22 3.62
C MET A 59 22.85 -15.93 2.73
N MET A 60 23.13 -14.65 2.45
CA MET A 60 24.31 -14.21 1.71
C MET A 60 25.60 -14.57 2.45
N LEU A 61 25.66 -14.37 3.77
CA LEU A 61 26.79 -14.76 4.59
C LEU A 61 27.02 -16.29 4.57
N ALA A 62 25.96 -17.08 4.69
CA ALA A 62 26.03 -18.54 4.63
C ALA A 62 26.51 -19.02 3.25
N MET A 63 25.99 -18.45 2.15
CA MET A 63 26.47 -18.76 0.80
C MET A 63 27.93 -18.38 0.62
N PHE A 64 28.34 -17.21 1.09
CA PHE A 64 29.73 -16.77 1.00
C PHE A 64 30.67 -17.74 1.75
N GLY A 65 30.32 -18.13 2.97
CA GLY A 65 31.08 -19.12 3.74
C GLY A 65 31.15 -20.49 3.06
N MET A 66 30.04 -20.96 2.47
CA MET A 66 30.01 -22.19 1.68
C MET A 66 30.95 -22.11 0.47
N PHE A 67 30.87 -21.04 -0.34
CA PHE A 67 31.73 -20.87 -1.51
C PHE A 67 33.21 -20.76 -1.12
N ALA A 68 33.53 -19.95 -0.10
CA ALA A 68 34.90 -19.81 0.38
C ALA A 68 35.47 -21.15 0.89
N GLY A 69 34.67 -21.91 1.64
CA GLY A 69 35.05 -23.24 2.14
C GLY A 69 35.29 -24.24 1.02
N MET A 70 34.43 -24.26 -0.01
CA MET A 70 34.63 -25.13 -1.18
C MET A 70 35.88 -24.79 -1.97
N ILE A 71 36.16 -23.49 -2.18
CA ILE A 71 37.38 -23.05 -2.89
C ILE A 71 38.63 -23.45 -2.12
N ALA A 72 38.65 -23.23 -0.79
CA ALA A 72 39.78 -23.60 0.04
C ALA A 72 40.01 -25.12 0.08
N ALA A 73 38.94 -25.91 0.24
CA ALA A 73 39.03 -27.37 0.24
C ALA A 73 39.50 -27.93 -1.11
N ALA A 74 38.99 -27.39 -2.22
CA ALA A 74 39.42 -27.78 -3.56
C ALA A 74 40.90 -27.43 -3.81
N ALA A 75 41.36 -26.25 -3.37
CA ALA A 75 42.76 -25.86 -3.48
C ALA A 75 43.70 -26.75 -2.64
N ALA A 76 43.23 -27.26 -1.50
CA ALA A 76 43.95 -28.18 -0.64
C ALA A 76 43.88 -29.65 -1.12
N ALA A 77 43.11 -29.95 -2.17
CA ALA A 77 42.76 -31.32 -2.58
C ALA A 77 42.25 -32.18 -1.41
N ASP A 78 41.54 -31.54 -0.46
CA ASP A 78 40.99 -32.19 0.73
C ASP A 78 39.50 -32.53 0.49
N GLU A 79 39.27 -33.78 0.09
CA GLU A 79 37.93 -34.31 -0.20
C GLU A 79 37.03 -34.32 1.05
N ALA A 80 37.60 -34.51 2.25
CA ALA A 80 36.85 -34.51 3.49
C ALA A 80 36.39 -33.09 3.86
N ALA A 81 37.27 -32.10 3.72
CA ALA A 81 36.92 -30.69 3.89
C ALA A 81 35.89 -30.23 2.84
N LEU A 82 35.99 -30.73 1.61
CA LEU A 82 35.02 -30.42 0.56
C LEU A 82 33.63 -30.96 0.92
N LEU A 83 33.55 -32.24 1.34
CA LEU A 83 32.30 -32.83 1.80
C LEU A 83 31.71 -32.08 3.01
N ALA A 84 32.55 -31.69 3.97
CA ALA A 84 32.11 -30.92 5.13
C ALA A 84 31.56 -29.54 4.72
N ALA A 85 32.24 -28.82 3.82
CA ALA A 85 31.81 -27.52 3.32
C ALA A 85 30.47 -27.62 2.56
N VAL A 86 30.29 -28.65 1.71
CA VAL A 86 29.03 -28.88 1.00
C VAL A 86 27.92 -29.25 1.96
N THR A 87 28.16 -30.17 2.91
CA THR A 87 27.14 -30.65 3.84
C THR A 87 26.67 -29.54 4.78
N ALA A 88 27.61 -28.84 5.41
CA ALA A 88 27.31 -27.72 6.31
C ALA A 88 26.70 -26.53 5.56
N GLY A 89 27.24 -26.18 4.38
CA GLY A 89 26.75 -25.09 3.56
C GLY A 89 25.33 -25.34 3.06
N THR A 90 25.06 -26.51 2.50
CA THR A 90 23.72 -26.89 2.01
C THR A 90 22.72 -26.97 3.16
N GLY A 91 23.10 -27.58 4.29
CA GLY A 91 22.24 -27.64 5.49
C GLY A 91 21.90 -26.25 6.02
N GLY A 92 22.89 -25.36 6.13
CA GLY A 92 22.68 -23.97 6.54
C GLY A 92 21.75 -23.21 5.60
N VAL A 93 21.96 -23.33 4.28
CA VAL A 93 21.11 -22.68 3.26
C VAL A 93 19.67 -23.24 3.31
N MET A 94 19.47 -24.54 3.47
CA MET A 94 18.13 -25.13 3.60
C MET A 94 17.39 -24.63 4.84
N LEU A 95 18.07 -24.59 6.00
CA LEU A 95 17.48 -24.10 7.24
C LEU A 95 17.09 -22.62 7.15
N LEU A 96 17.99 -21.78 6.61
CA LEU A 96 17.70 -20.36 6.40
C LEU A 96 16.59 -20.14 5.37
N SER A 97 16.54 -20.95 4.31
CA SER A 97 15.46 -20.91 3.32
C SER A 97 14.11 -21.24 3.96
N GLY A 98 14.06 -22.25 4.84
CA GLY A 98 12.88 -22.56 5.62
C GLY A 98 12.41 -21.39 6.49
N LEU A 99 13.34 -20.73 7.20
CA LEU A 99 13.04 -19.54 7.99
C LEU A 99 12.49 -18.39 7.13
N VAL A 100 13.10 -18.14 5.97
CA VAL A 100 12.64 -17.13 5.01
C VAL A 100 11.20 -17.41 4.59
N LEU A 101 10.86 -18.66 4.29
CA LEU A 101 9.49 -19.03 3.90
C LEU A 101 8.48 -18.79 5.02
N VAL A 102 8.83 -19.12 6.27
CA VAL A 102 7.96 -18.89 7.44
C VAL A 102 7.66 -17.39 7.63
N VAL A 103 8.62 -16.51 7.32
CA VAL A 103 8.43 -15.05 7.38
C VAL A 103 7.71 -14.51 6.14
N ALA A 104 8.08 -14.98 4.95
CA ALA A 104 7.62 -14.44 3.68
C ALA A 104 6.18 -14.84 3.35
N LEU A 105 5.76 -16.08 3.66
CA LEU A 105 4.43 -16.58 3.30
C LEU A 105 3.29 -15.78 3.93
N PRO A 106 3.30 -15.45 5.24
CA PRO A 106 2.28 -14.60 5.83
C PRO A 106 2.31 -13.16 5.29
N LEU A 107 3.50 -12.64 4.97
CA LEU A 107 3.63 -11.27 4.47
C LEU A 107 3.29 -11.13 2.98
N LEU A 108 3.17 -12.25 2.26
CA LEU A 108 2.86 -12.26 0.84
C LEU A 108 1.50 -11.58 0.56
N LEU A 109 0.44 -12.06 1.19
CA LEU A 109 -0.92 -11.54 0.99
C LEU A 109 -1.07 -10.04 1.28
N PRO A 110 -0.63 -9.50 2.44
CA PRO A 110 -0.76 -8.07 2.73
C PRO A 110 0.11 -7.21 1.79
N THR A 111 1.26 -7.72 1.31
CA THR A 111 2.09 -7.06 0.30
C THR A 111 1.32 -6.86 -1.00
N TYR A 112 0.68 -7.92 -1.48
CA TYR A 112 -0.16 -7.82 -2.67
C TYR A 112 -1.40 -6.97 -2.43
N ALA A 113 -2.02 -7.04 -1.25
CA ALA A 113 -3.20 -6.23 -0.93
C ALA A 113 -2.91 -4.73 -0.92
N VAL A 114 -1.79 -4.28 -0.34
CA VAL A 114 -1.41 -2.86 -0.36
C VAL A 114 -1.00 -2.39 -1.75
N MET A 115 -0.28 -3.22 -2.52
CA MET A 115 0.11 -2.91 -3.90
C MET A 115 -1.12 -2.81 -4.81
N TRP A 116 -2.07 -3.73 -4.66
CA TRP A 116 -3.35 -3.72 -5.37
C TRP A 116 -4.13 -2.41 -5.12
N ARG A 117 -4.27 -2.01 -3.86
CA ARG A 117 -4.93 -0.75 -3.48
C ARG A 117 -4.18 0.48 -4.01
N ARG A 118 -2.85 0.43 -4.03
CA ARG A 118 -2.03 1.53 -4.55
C ARG A 118 -2.18 1.70 -6.06
N LEU A 119 -2.27 0.60 -6.80
CA LEU A 119 -2.52 0.64 -8.25
C LEU A 119 -3.92 1.19 -8.56
N GLN A 120 -4.93 0.82 -7.76
CA GLN A 120 -6.28 1.37 -7.86
C GLN A 120 -6.33 2.89 -7.58
N ASP A 121 -5.49 3.39 -6.68
CA ASP A 121 -5.34 4.83 -6.42
C ASP A 121 -4.74 5.58 -7.64
N GLY A 122 -3.89 4.92 -8.43
CA GLY A 122 -3.42 5.41 -9.73
C GLY A 122 -4.42 5.29 -10.88
N GLY A 123 -5.62 4.73 -10.63
CA GLY A 123 -6.65 4.47 -11.64
C GLY A 123 -6.48 3.15 -12.40
N PHE A 124 -5.42 2.38 -12.13
CA PHE A 124 -5.15 1.10 -12.78
C PHE A 124 -5.96 -0.04 -12.17
N HIS A 125 -6.06 -1.16 -12.91
CA HIS A 125 -6.66 -2.38 -12.37
C HIS A 125 -5.70 -3.01 -11.34
N GLY A 126 -6.22 -3.51 -10.22
CA GLY A 126 -5.36 -4.02 -9.15
C GLY A 126 -4.57 -5.28 -9.53
N ALA A 127 -5.06 -6.08 -10.50
CA ALA A 127 -4.38 -7.30 -10.95
C ALA A 127 -3.01 -7.07 -11.60
N TRP A 128 -2.68 -5.83 -11.98
CA TRP A 128 -1.32 -5.47 -12.40
C TRP A 128 -0.28 -5.77 -11.31
N ALA A 129 -0.70 -5.83 -10.03
CA ALA A 129 0.12 -6.28 -8.93
C ALA A 129 0.66 -7.71 -9.13
N LEU A 130 -0.12 -8.60 -9.75
CA LEU A 130 0.24 -10.02 -9.91
C LEU A 130 1.40 -10.24 -10.88
N LEU A 131 1.75 -9.24 -11.71
CA LEU A 131 2.92 -9.33 -12.59
C LEU A 131 4.23 -9.51 -11.82
N SER A 132 4.30 -9.09 -10.55
CA SER A 132 5.48 -9.37 -9.73
C SER A 132 5.67 -10.85 -9.45
N LEU A 133 4.61 -11.67 -9.45
CA LEU A 133 4.73 -13.14 -9.32
C LEU A 133 5.33 -13.77 -10.58
N ALA A 134 5.12 -13.18 -11.75
CA ALA A 134 5.69 -13.63 -13.02
C ALA A 134 7.14 -13.14 -13.25
N GLY A 135 7.79 -12.55 -12.23
CA GLY A 135 9.14 -11.98 -12.33
C GLY A 135 9.20 -10.58 -12.93
N LEU A 136 8.05 -9.96 -13.23
CA LEU A 136 7.95 -8.61 -13.82
C LEU A 136 7.69 -7.54 -12.75
N ALA A 137 8.29 -7.68 -11.56
CA ALA A 137 8.00 -6.84 -10.40
C ALA A 137 8.30 -5.34 -10.61
N ILE A 138 9.22 -5.01 -11.52
CA ILE A 138 9.58 -3.62 -11.82
C ILE A 138 8.40 -2.82 -12.39
N VAL A 139 7.53 -3.44 -13.18
CA VAL A 139 6.38 -2.78 -13.83
C VAL A 139 5.38 -2.25 -12.79
N PRO A 140 4.79 -3.07 -11.90
CA PRO A 140 3.88 -2.56 -10.87
C PRO A 140 4.57 -1.62 -9.88
N THR A 141 5.86 -1.79 -9.60
CA THR A 141 6.61 -0.84 -8.74
C THR A 141 6.68 0.55 -9.35
N ILE A 142 7.00 0.67 -10.64
CA ILE A 142 6.99 1.96 -11.35
C ILE A 142 5.59 2.57 -11.34
N MET A 143 4.56 1.78 -11.59
CA MET A 143 3.16 2.24 -11.54
C MET A 143 2.77 2.75 -10.15
N CYS A 144 3.30 2.16 -9.07
CA CYS A 144 3.05 2.62 -7.69
C CYS A 144 3.71 3.97 -7.37
N ILE A 145 4.69 4.43 -8.15
CA ILE A 145 5.30 5.78 -8.01
C ILE A 145 4.35 6.86 -8.57
N LEU A 146 3.58 6.56 -9.61
CA LEU A 146 2.76 7.53 -10.36
C LEU A 146 1.74 8.29 -9.49
N PRO A 147 1.31 9.52 -9.85
CA PRO A 147 0.37 10.28 -9.04
C PRO A 147 -1.01 9.62 -8.98
N ALA A 148 -1.74 9.87 -7.89
CA ALA A 148 -3.13 9.43 -7.78
C ALA A 148 -3.99 10.10 -8.85
N ARG A 149 -4.99 9.38 -9.38
CA ARG A 149 -5.93 9.91 -10.37
C ARG A 149 -7.34 10.03 -9.76
N PRO A 150 -8.14 11.05 -10.12
CA PRO A 150 -9.52 11.18 -9.65
C PRO A 150 -10.39 9.96 -9.98
N GLU A 151 -10.12 9.29 -11.10
CA GLU A 151 -10.80 8.08 -11.54
C GLU A 151 -10.71 6.90 -10.55
N GLY A 152 -9.70 6.90 -9.66
CA GLY A 152 -9.53 5.87 -8.65
C GLY A 152 -10.69 5.77 -7.66
N ILE A 153 -11.53 6.82 -7.52
CA ILE A 153 -12.70 6.84 -6.63
C ILE A 153 -13.67 5.69 -6.93
N ARG A 154 -13.72 5.19 -8.17
CA ARG A 154 -14.56 4.04 -8.55
C ARG A 154 -14.27 2.76 -7.77
N PHE A 155 -13.08 2.64 -7.20
CA PHE A 155 -12.65 1.49 -6.42
C PHE A 155 -12.93 1.61 -4.92
N ASP A 156 -13.38 2.78 -4.45
CA ASP A 156 -13.70 2.98 -3.04
C ASP A 156 -14.89 2.10 -2.62
N PRO A 157 -14.78 1.39 -1.47
CA PRO A 157 -15.88 0.58 -0.96
C PRO A 157 -17.17 1.38 -0.77
N ALA A 158 -17.07 2.61 -0.27
CA ALA A 158 -18.21 3.49 -0.05
C ALA A 158 -18.88 3.90 -1.38
N TYR A 159 -18.08 4.28 -2.39
CA TYR A 159 -18.60 4.63 -3.70
C TYR A 159 -19.29 3.43 -4.38
N ARG A 160 -18.68 2.24 -4.31
CA ARG A 160 -19.29 1.02 -4.86
C ARG A 160 -20.58 0.62 -4.15
N ALA A 161 -20.65 0.78 -2.84
CA ALA A 161 -21.87 0.52 -2.08
C ALA A 161 -23.00 1.49 -2.47
N GLN A 162 -22.69 2.78 -2.63
CA GLN A 162 -23.64 3.79 -3.10
C GLN A 162 -24.14 3.48 -4.52
N LEU A 163 -23.23 3.15 -5.43
CA LEU A 163 -23.57 2.80 -6.81
C LEU A 163 -24.46 1.54 -6.86
N ALA A 164 -24.15 0.51 -6.07
CA ALA A 164 -24.98 -0.69 -5.97
C ALA A 164 -26.39 -0.38 -5.44
N ALA A 165 -26.50 0.50 -4.44
CA ALA A 165 -27.80 0.94 -3.92
C ALA A 165 -28.58 1.73 -4.98
N GLN A 166 -27.94 2.65 -5.70
CA GLN A 166 -28.58 3.38 -6.80
C GLN A 166 -29.08 2.43 -7.89
N HIS A 167 -28.25 1.47 -8.32
CA HIS A 167 -28.65 0.46 -9.30
C HIS A 167 -29.80 -0.42 -8.82
N TRP A 168 -29.88 -0.72 -7.51
CA TRP A 168 -30.99 -1.50 -6.95
C TRP A 168 -32.32 -0.72 -6.96
N TYR A 169 -32.27 0.60 -6.75
CA TYR A 169 -33.44 1.48 -6.87
C TYR A 169 -33.79 1.84 -8.31
N SER A 170 -32.86 1.69 -9.26
CA SER A 170 -33.03 2.09 -10.65
C SER A 170 -33.16 0.92 -11.64
N GLN A 171 -33.60 -0.27 -11.21
CA GLN A 171 -34.03 -1.32 -12.14
C GLN A 171 -35.52 -1.13 -12.50
N PRO A 172 -35.87 -0.48 -13.62
CA PRO A 172 -37.14 -0.75 -14.25
C PRO A 172 -37.10 -2.20 -14.79
N GLY A 173 -38.18 -2.95 -14.56
CA GLY A 173 -38.36 -4.24 -15.23
C GLY A 173 -38.15 -4.08 -16.73
N TYR A 174 -37.38 -5.00 -17.32
CA TYR A 174 -37.05 -5.16 -18.73
C TYR A 174 -37.67 -4.12 -19.69
N GLY A 175 -36.87 -3.12 -20.07
CA GLY A 175 -37.16 -2.24 -21.19
C GLY A 175 -36.74 -0.81 -20.94
N GLN A 176 -35.68 -0.37 -21.62
CA GLN A 176 -35.56 0.89 -22.36
C GLN A 176 -34.08 1.29 -22.48
N GLN A 177 -33.64 1.43 -23.73
CA GLN A 177 -32.33 1.91 -24.13
C GLN A 177 -32.29 3.44 -24.05
N GLY A 178 -31.21 3.99 -23.50
CA GLY A 178 -30.95 5.43 -23.51
C GLY A 178 -29.52 5.72 -23.09
N TYR A 179 -28.63 5.96 -24.06
CA TYR A 179 -27.26 6.38 -23.81
C TYR A 179 -27.22 7.85 -23.37
N GLY A 180 -27.08 8.08 -22.07
CA GLY A 180 -26.74 9.38 -21.50
C GLY A 180 -25.71 9.17 -20.39
N GLN A 181 -24.48 9.65 -20.60
CA GLN A 181 -23.48 9.73 -19.55
C GLN A 181 -23.92 10.76 -18.49
N PRO A 182 -23.97 10.43 -17.20
CA PRO A 182 -24.17 11.42 -16.16
C PRO A 182 -22.85 12.16 -15.89
N THR A 183 -22.86 13.48 -16.06
CA THR A 183 -21.84 14.42 -15.58
C THR A 183 -21.67 14.25 -14.06
N TYR A 184 -20.47 13.91 -13.61
CA TYR A 184 -20.16 13.77 -12.19
C TYR A 184 -20.08 15.15 -11.50
N GLY A 185 -21.16 15.52 -10.80
CA GLY A 185 -21.09 16.51 -9.73
C GLY A 185 -20.24 15.95 -8.58
N GLN A 186 -19.31 16.76 -8.07
CA GLN A 186 -18.51 16.42 -6.89
C GLN A 186 -19.43 16.18 -5.68
N PRO A 187 -19.27 15.10 -4.90
CA PRO A 187 -19.92 15.02 -3.60
C PRO A 187 -19.28 16.07 -2.70
N ALA A 188 -20.09 16.98 -2.14
CA ALA A 188 -19.65 17.91 -1.13
C ALA A 188 -19.19 17.13 0.11
N TYR A 189 -17.88 16.95 0.26
CA TYR A 189 -17.29 16.56 1.53
C TYR A 189 -17.41 17.76 2.46
N ALA A 190 -18.36 17.71 3.39
CA ALA A 190 -18.38 18.62 4.52
C ALA A 190 -17.10 18.40 5.33
N SER A 191 -16.11 19.26 5.15
CA SER A 191 -14.96 19.37 6.05
C SER A 191 -15.47 19.82 7.43
N PRO A 192 -15.13 19.14 8.54
CA PRO A 192 -15.35 19.70 9.86
C PRO A 192 -14.48 20.96 9.97
N ALA A 193 -15.11 22.09 10.25
CA ALA A 193 -14.47 23.39 10.42
C ALA A 193 -13.33 23.30 11.45
N GLN A 194 -12.10 23.47 10.98
CA GLN A 194 -10.97 23.84 11.85
C GLN A 194 -11.09 25.34 12.13
N GLY A 195 -11.56 25.68 13.33
CA GLY A 195 -11.48 27.04 13.85
C GLY A 195 -10.03 27.45 14.10
N PRO A 196 -9.58 28.65 13.69
CA PRO A 196 -8.28 29.15 14.08
C PRO A 196 -8.34 29.72 15.50
N TYR A 197 -7.45 29.24 16.39
CA TYR A 197 -7.22 29.84 17.69
C TYR A 197 -6.43 31.17 17.55
N GLY A 198 -7.08 32.26 17.97
CA GLY A 198 -6.52 33.41 18.71
C GLY A 198 -5.39 34.26 18.13
N GLN A 199 -5.67 35.54 17.85
CA GLN A 199 -5.07 36.68 18.57
C GLN A 199 -5.90 37.97 18.36
N PRO A 200 -5.85 38.94 19.30
CA PRO A 200 -6.89 39.96 19.48
C PRO A 200 -6.53 41.33 18.88
N GLY A 201 -7.57 42.08 18.50
CA GLY A 201 -7.49 43.55 18.39
C GLY A 201 -7.89 44.11 17.04
N ALA A 202 -9.09 44.70 16.98
CA ALA A 202 -9.43 45.95 16.32
C ALA A 202 -10.96 45.99 16.09
N GLN A 203 -11.66 46.79 16.89
CA GLN A 203 -13.06 47.15 16.63
C GLN A 203 -13.13 48.04 15.38
N PRO A 204 -14.02 47.79 14.40
CA PRO A 204 -14.38 48.80 13.43
C PRO A 204 -15.55 49.65 13.95
N ALA A 205 -15.35 50.96 13.86
CA ALA A 205 -16.23 52.02 14.34
C ALA A 205 -17.62 52.06 13.65
N ALA A 206 -18.58 52.64 14.37
CA ALA A 206 -19.95 52.88 13.97
C ALA A 206 -20.08 53.74 12.68
N GLN A 207 -21.01 53.35 11.79
CA GLN A 207 -21.48 54.19 10.69
C GLN A 207 -22.52 55.21 11.19
N PRO A 208 -22.41 56.51 10.87
CA PRO A 208 -23.51 57.45 11.01
C PRO A 208 -24.39 57.41 9.74
N GLY A 209 -25.70 57.18 9.93
CA GLY A 209 -26.70 57.38 8.89
C GLY A 209 -26.99 58.87 8.67
N VAL A 210 -27.42 59.22 7.46
CA VAL A 210 -28.03 60.52 7.13
C VAL A 210 -29.17 60.29 6.11
N PRO A 211 -30.32 61.01 6.23
CA PRO A 211 -31.65 60.56 5.83
C PRO A 211 -32.12 61.11 4.48
N GLY A 212 -33.28 60.61 4.05
CA GLY A 212 -33.82 60.78 2.71
C GLY A 212 -34.40 62.15 2.34
N ALA A 213 -34.71 62.22 1.05
CA ALA A 213 -35.82 62.92 0.40
C ALA A 213 -36.05 62.22 -0.95
#